data_AF-A0A8S9M0Z0-F1
#
_entry.id   AF-A0A8S9M0Z0-F1
#
_cell.length_a   1.000
_cell.length_b   1.000
_cell.length_c   1.000
_cell.angle_alpha   90.00
_cell.angle_beta   90.00
_cell.angle_gamma   90.00
#
_symmetry.space_group_name_H-M   'P 1'
#
loop_
_entity.id
_entity.type
_entity.pdbx_description
1 polymer ?
#
loop_
_entity_poly.entity_id
_entity_poly.type
_entity_poly.pdbx_seq_one_letter_code
_entity_poly.pdbx_strand_id
1 'polypeptide(L)'
;MLGFVTDSEYGIPRRCPCGGRLINEVRGKEDYNTLPGKRFFTCKNYETDGFHYRQPWVIGVQEELERLTKRVEEAEQVMMGVSNLTKQIETLESFIESVKSWVVGHGVAGHGWEGVAGEGVFSLFLYV
;
A
#
# COMPACT_ATOMS: atom_id res chain seq x y z
N MET A 1 12.65 20.41 -12.67
CA MET A 1 13.89 19.88 -12.06
C MET A 1 13.73 19.40 -10.61
N LEU A 2 12.60 19.65 -9.93
CA LEU A 2 12.41 19.32 -8.51
C LEU A 2 12.07 17.84 -8.20
N GLY A 3 11.66 17.04 -9.18
CA GLY A 3 11.18 15.67 -8.96
C GLY A 3 12.27 14.58 -8.87
N PHE A 4 13.54 14.88 -9.16
CA PHE A 4 14.63 13.89 -9.07
C PHE A 4 15.33 13.89 -7.70
N VAL A 5 15.12 14.93 -6.90
CA VAL A 5 15.76 15.07 -5.58
C VAL A 5 15.02 14.23 -4.54
N THR A 6 13.69 14.14 -4.64
CA THR A 6 12.83 13.43 -3.69
C THR A 6 12.94 11.89 -3.77
N ASP A 7 13.25 11.34 -4.95
CA ASP A 7 13.45 9.89 -5.13
C ASP A 7 14.76 9.37 -4.49
N SER A 8 15.56 10.27 -3.93
CA SER A 8 16.91 9.99 -3.44
C SER A 8 17.06 10.15 -1.93
N GLU A 9 16.00 10.52 -1.22
CA GLU A 9 16.09 10.78 0.21
C GLU A 9 16.30 9.50 1.02
N TYR A 10 15.79 8.35 0.54
CA TYR A 10 15.94 7.04 1.19
C TYR A 10 15.83 5.90 0.17
N GLY A 11 16.73 4.91 0.28
CA GLY A 11 16.68 3.66 -0.49
C GLY A 11 17.64 3.64 -1.68
N ILE A 12 17.43 2.70 -2.61
CA ILE A 12 18.28 2.57 -3.79
C ILE A 12 17.93 3.70 -4.78
N PRO A 13 18.84 4.65 -5.06
CA PRO A 13 18.51 5.76 -5.95
C PRO A 13 18.30 5.26 -7.38
N ARG A 14 17.22 5.69 -8.03
CA ARG A 14 16.87 5.22 -9.38
C ARG A 14 17.42 6.10 -10.49
N ARG A 15 17.64 7.38 -10.19
CA ARG A 15 18.19 8.39 -11.12
C ARG A 15 19.11 9.34 -10.39
N CYS A 16 20.09 9.87 -11.11
CA CYS A 16 20.92 10.96 -10.64
C CYS A 16 20.20 12.30 -10.88
N PRO A 17 20.44 13.35 -10.07
CA PRO A 17 19.90 14.68 -10.30
C PRO A 17 20.22 15.27 -11.67
N CYS A 18 21.31 14.83 -12.30
CA CYS A 18 21.67 15.17 -13.68
C CYS A 18 20.80 14.50 -14.76
N GLY A 19 19.84 13.66 -14.38
CA GLY A 19 19.03 12.84 -15.28
C GLY A 19 19.69 11.53 -15.72
N GLY A 20 20.96 11.30 -15.36
CA GLY A 20 21.69 10.08 -15.66
C GLY A 20 21.12 8.85 -14.95
N ARG A 21 21.13 7.71 -15.64
CA ARG A 21 20.79 6.40 -15.07
C ARG A 21 21.87 5.95 -14.09
N LEU A 22 21.47 5.33 -12.98
CA LEU A 22 22.41 4.65 -12.08
C LEU A 22 22.79 3.27 -12.63
N ILE A 23 24.07 2.94 -12.54
CA ILE A 23 24.68 1.67 -12.91
C ILE A 23 25.21 0.97 -11.65
N ASN A 24 25.29 -0.35 -11.70
CA ASN A 24 25.91 -1.16 -10.67
C ASN A 24 27.41 -1.27 -10.95
N GLU A 25 28.18 -0.38 -10.33
CA GLU A 25 29.64 -0.39 -10.40
C GLU A 25 30.16 -1.54 -9.51
N VAL A 26 30.96 -2.42 -10.09
CA VAL A 26 31.74 -3.42 -9.35
C VAL A 26 33.21 -3.05 -9.53
N ARG A 27 33.90 -2.69 -8.44
CA ARG A 27 35.34 -2.40 -8.55
C ARG A 27 36.16 -3.66 -8.73
N GLY A 28 37.04 -3.62 -9.72
CA GLY A 28 38.00 -4.67 -10.03
C GLY A 28 39.12 -4.75 -8.99
N LYS A 29 39.93 -5.80 -9.08
CA LYS A 29 41.07 -6.05 -8.17
C LYS A 29 42.18 -4.99 -8.23
N GLU A 30 42.22 -4.15 -9.27
CA GLU A 30 43.34 -3.23 -9.53
C GLU A 30 43.22 -1.88 -8.80
N ASP A 31 42.07 -1.60 -8.17
CA ASP A 31 41.86 -0.35 -7.45
C ASP A 31 42.50 -0.38 -6.05
N TYR A 32 43.78 -0.05 -5.98
CA TYR A 32 44.63 -0.09 -4.78
C TYR A 32 44.01 0.52 -3.50
N ASN A 33 43.14 1.53 -3.64
CA ASN A 33 42.54 2.26 -2.53
C ASN A 33 41.21 1.68 -2.04
N THR A 34 40.69 0.63 -2.69
CA THR A 34 39.40 0.04 -2.34
C THR A 34 39.52 -1.47 -2.34
N LEU A 35 39.18 -2.12 -1.21
CA LEU A 35 39.14 -3.58 -1.13
C LEU A 35 38.43 -4.16 -2.38
N PRO A 36 39.05 -5.14 -3.07
CA PRO A 36 38.47 -5.74 -4.27
C PRO A 36 37.03 -6.19 -4.04
N GLY A 37 36.14 -5.94 -4.99
CA GLY A 37 34.75 -6.41 -4.94
C GLY A 37 33.75 -5.49 -4.24
N LYS A 38 34.13 -4.28 -3.82
CA LYS A 38 33.13 -3.28 -3.38
C LYS A 38 32.20 -2.91 -4.54
N ARG A 39 30.90 -2.82 -4.22
CA ARG A 39 29.83 -2.48 -5.16
C ARG A 39 29.23 -1.13 -4.83
N PHE A 40 28.93 -0.36 -5.86
CA PHE A 40 28.36 0.97 -5.75
C PHE A 40 27.18 1.14 -6.71
N PHE A 41 26.22 1.96 -6.30
CA PHE A 41 25.25 2.58 -7.20
C PHE A 41 25.86 3.88 -7.70
N THR A 42 26.24 3.92 -8.96
CA THR A 42 27.03 5.02 -9.54
C THR A 42 26.29 5.62 -10.71
N CYS A 43 26.28 6.95 -10.85
CA CYS A 43 25.76 7.59 -12.05
C CYS A 43 26.61 7.23 -13.26
N LYS A 44 26.00 6.98 -14.42
CA LYS A 44 26.75 6.78 -15.68
C LYS A 44 27.70 7.95 -16.01
N ASN A 45 27.37 9.16 -15.58
CA ASN A 45 28.15 10.37 -15.83
C ASN A 45 29.07 10.72 -14.65
N TYR A 46 29.33 9.79 -13.74
CA TYR A 46 30.14 10.07 -12.56
C TYR A 46 31.60 10.38 -12.94
N GLU A 47 32.06 11.58 -12.59
CA GLU A 47 33.42 12.08 -12.89
C GLU A 47 34.22 12.46 -11.62
N THR A 48 33.79 12.01 -10.43
CA THR A 48 34.41 12.40 -9.13
C THR A 48 34.32 13.91 -8.86
N ASP A 49 33.31 14.55 -9.44
CA ASP A 49 33.02 15.98 -9.35
C ASP A 49 32.20 16.34 -8.10
N GLY A 50 31.67 15.34 -7.39
CA GLY A 50 30.80 15.52 -6.23
C GLY A 50 29.34 15.85 -6.56
N PHE A 51 28.99 16.02 -7.84
CA PHE A 51 27.63 16.32 -8.29
C PHE A 51 26.84 15.07 -8.71
N HIS A 52 27.52 13.94 -8.87
CA HIS A 52 26.94 12.68 -9.30
C HIS A 52 26.87 11.63 -8.19
N TYR A 53 25.78 10.86 -8.16
CA TYR A 53 25.63 9.79 -7.18
C TYR A 53 26.73 8.74 -7.31
N ARG A 54 27.29 8.39 -6.16
CA ARG A 54 28.12 7.21 -5.96
C ARG A 54 27.96 6.72 -4.52
N GLN A 55 27.00 5.83 -4.30
CA GLN A 55 26.66 5.31 -2.98
C GLN A 55 27.07 3.84 -2.86
N PRO A 56 27.70 3.41 -1.74
CA PRO A 56 27.93 1.99 -1.48
C PRO A 56 26.63 1.19 -1.47
N TRP A 57 26.64 -0.01 -2.06
CA TRP A 57 25.46 -0.89 -2.09
C TRP A 57 24.86 -1.14 -0.70
N VAL A 58 25.71 -1.35 0.30
CA VAL A 58 25.26 -1.68 1.67
C VAL A 58 24.30 -0.63 2.23
N ILE A 59 24.53 0.65 1.96
CA ILE A 59 23.68 1.73 2.46
C ILE A 59 22.34 1.73 1.71
N GLY A 60 22.36 1.78 0.38
CA GLY A 60 21.12 1.82 -0.40
C GLY A 60 20.25 0.56 -0.23
N VAL A 61 20.88 -0.61 -0.10
CA VAL A 61 20.17 -1.87 0.17
C VAL A 61 19.58 -1.88 1.58
N GLN A 62 20.31 -1.40 2.59
CA GLN A 62 19.79 -1.34 3.96
C GLN A 62 18.56 -0.43 4.06
N GLU A 63 18.65 0.79 3.52
CA GLU A 63 17.53 1.73 3.53
C GLU A 63 16.30 1.18 2.80
N GLU A 64 16.51 0.53 1.65
CA GLU A 64 15.41 -0.08 0.89
C GLU A 64 14.83 -1.29 1.63
N LEU A 65 15.65 -2.07 2.34
CA LEU A 65 15.19 -3.17 3.17
C LEU A 65 14.33 -2.65 4.33
N GLU A 66 14.76 -1.62 5.05
CA GLU A 66 14.00 -0.98 6.13
C GLU A 66 12.64 -0.46 5.61
N ARG A 67 12.64 0.20 4.46
CA ARG A 67 11.43 0.70 3.80
C ARG A 67 10.47 -0.43 3.40
N LEU A 68 11.01 -1.53 2.86
CA LEU A 68 10.20 -2.68 2.46
C LEU A 68 9.65 -3.43 3.67
N THR A 69 10.45 -3.64 4.72
CA THR A 69 10.01 -4.25 5.99
C THR A 69 8.82 -3.48 6.56
N LYS A 70 8.90 -2.15 6.67
CA LYS A 70 7.79 -1.32 7.16
C LYS A 70 6.50 -1.52 6.34
N ARG A 71 6.61 -1.54 5.01
CA ARG A 71 5.44 -1.75 4.13
C ARG A 71 4.83 -3.14 4.27
N VAL A 72 5.66 -4.15 4.57
CA VAL A 72 5.19 -5.51 4.84
C VAL A 72 4.44 -5.57 6.16
N GLU A 73 4.97 -4.96 7.22
CA GLU A 73 4.30 -4.86 8.53
C GLU A 73 2.94 -4.13 8.42
N GLU A 74 2.89 -3.01 7.69
CA GLU A 74 1.64 -2.29 7.41
C GLU A 74 0.63 -3.15 6.64
N ALA A 75 1.08 -3.91 5.64
CA ALA A 75 0.21 -4.81 4.88
C ALA A 75 -0.33 -5.96 5.73
N GLU A 76 0.48 -6.50 6.64
CA GLU A 76 0.06 -7.54 7.59
C GLU A 76 -1.06 -7.04 8.52
N GLN A 77 -0.94 -5.83 9.04
CA GLN A 77 -2.00 -5.20 9.84
C GLN A 77 -3.32 -5.05 9.06
N VAL A 78 -3.25 -4.63 7.79
CA VAL A 78 -4.42 -4.54 6.92
C VAL A 78 -5.05 -5.92 6.71
N MET A 79 -4.24 -6.96 6.45
CA MET A 79 -4.74 -8.33 6.29
C MET A 79 -5.45 -8.84 7.54
N MET A 80 -4.90 -8.57 8.73
CA MET A 80 -5.55 -8.89 9.99
C MET A 80 -6.90 -8.18 10.12
N GLY A 81 -6.95 -6.89 9.79
CA GLY A 81 -8.19 -6.10 9.80
C GLY A 81 -9.25 -6.66 8.85
N VAL A 82 -8.88 -7.00 7.62
CA VAL A 82 -9.77 -7.65 6.64
C VAL A 82 -10.31 -8.96 7.20
N SER A 83 -9.45 -9.81 7.78
CA SER A 83 -9.88 -11.09 8.34
C SER A 83 -10.92 -10.95 9.47
N ASN A 84 -10.79 -9.91 10.29
CA ASN A 84 -11.74 -9.62 11.37
C ASN A 84 -13.07 -9.09 10.82
N LEU A 85 -13.01 -8.18 9.84
CA LEU A 85 -14.21 -7.66 9.17
C LEU A 85 -14.98 -8.77 8.46
N THR A 86 -14.31 -9.70 7.79
CA THR A 86 -14.95 -10.86 7.15
C THR A 86 -15.77 -11.67 8.15
N LYS A 87 -15.21 -11.99 9.33
CA LYS A 87 -15.94 -12.72 10.38
C LYS A 87 -17.18 -11.95 10.89
N GLN A 88 -17.07 -10.62 11.00
CA GLN A 88 -18.21 -9.79 11.40
C GLN A 88 -19.31 -9.78 10.34
N ILE A 89 -18.94 -9.73 9.05
CA ILE A 89 -19.87 -9.82 7.93
C ILE A 89 -20.59 -11.17 7.94
N GLU A 90 -19.87 -12.29 8.05
CA GLU A 90 -20.46 -13.63 8.13
C GLU A 90 -21.47 -13.75 9.29
N THR A 91 -21.12 -13.16 10.44
CA THR A 91 -22.01 -13.12 11.61
C THR A 91 -23.28 -12.30 11.32
N LEU A 92 -23.13 -11.11 10.75
CA LEU A 92 -24.25 -10.24 10.37
C LEU A 92 -25.15 -10.90 9.32
N GLU A 93 -24.58 -11.54 8.31
CA GLU A 93 -25.31 -12.29 7.29
C GLU A 93 -26.14 -13.41 7.93
N SER A 94 -25.55 -14.18 8.87
CA SER A 94 -26.30 -15.22 9.58
C SER A 94 -27.47 -14.67 10.41
N PHE A 95 -27.29 -13.49 11.03
CA PHE A 95 -28.34 -12.83 11.79
C PHE A 95 -29.46 -12.34 10.87
N ILE A 96 -29.11 -11.74 9.73
CA ILE A 96 -30.07 -11.31 8.71
C ILE A 96 -30.91 -12.50 8.22
N GLU A 97 -30.29 -13.64 7.92
CA GLU A 97 -31.02 -14.85 7.50
C GLU A 97 -31.96 -15.38 8.60
N SER A 98 -31.53 -15.34 9.86
CA SER A 98 -32.40 -15.67 11.01
C SER A 98 -33.59 -14.74 11.12
N VAL A 99 -33.37 -13.42 11.01
CA VAL A 99 -34.45 -12.41 11.04
C VAL A 99 -35.40 -12.58 9.86
N LYS A 100 -34.88 -12.80 8.64
CA LYS A 100 -35.70 -13.08 7.46
C LYS A 100 -36.60 -14.28 7.68
N SER A 101 -36.04 -15.39 8.17
CA SER A 101 -36.81 -16.60 8.50
C SER A 101 -37.89 -16.32 9.54
N TRP A 102 -37.56 -15.56 10.59
CA TRP A 102 -38.52 -15.14 11.61
C TRP A 102 -39.67 -14.31 11.03
N VAL A 103 -39.39 -13.31 10.19
CA VAL A 103 -40.41 -12.46 9.55
C VAL A 103 -41.34 -13.28 8.66
N VAL A 104 -40.78 -14.18 7.84
CA VAL A 104 -41.56 -15.07 6.97
C VAL A 104 -42.43 -16.01 7.79
N GLY A 105 -41.86 -16.62 8.84
CA GLY A 105 -42.57 -17.58 9.70
C GLY A 105 -43.66 -16.96 10.59
N HIS A 106 -43.49 -15.71 11.01
CA HIS A 106 -44.49 -15.00 11.82
C HIS A 106 -45.58 -14.35 10.97
N GLY A 107 -45.49 -14.42 9.64
CA GLY A 107 -46.52 -13.93 8.74
C GLY A 107 -47.03 -12.58 9.20
N VAL A 108 -46.13 -11.59 9.34
CA VAL A 108 -46.57 -10.20 9.50
C VAL A 108 -47.23 -9.83 8.18
N ALA A 109 -48.49 -10.27 8.02
CA ALA A 109 -49.41 -9.74 7.04
C ALA A 109 -49.32 -8.23 7.23
N GLY A 110 -48.89 -7.53 6.19
CA GLY A 110 -48.71 -6.09 6.23
C GLY A 110 -50.02 -5.42 6.66
N HIS A 111 -50.19 -5.20 7.96
CA HIS A 111 -51.05 -4.16 8.45
C HIS A 111 -50.30 -2.90 8.10
N GLY A 112 -50.81 -2.20 7.08
CA GLY A 112 -50.20 -1.00 6.53
C GLY A 112 -49.67 -0.10 7.64
N TRP A 113 -48.38 0.21 7.56
CA TRP A 113 -47.82 1.28 8.38
C TRP A 113 -48.33 2.60 7.79
N GLU A 114 -49.55 3.00 8.14
CA GLU A 114 -49.97 4.40 8.03
C GLU A 114 -49.25 5.17 9.14
N GLY A 115 -47.99 5.51 8.89
CA GLY A 115 -47.31 6.55 9.64
C GLY A 115 -47.94 7.88 9.29
N VAL A 116 -48.75 8.44 10.19
CA VAL A 116 -49.19 9.83 10.10
C VAL A 116 -47.98 10.72 10.42
N ALA A 117 -47.11 10.92 9.44
CA ALA A 117 -46.27 12.10 9.38
C ALA A 117 -47.06 13.16 8.61
N GLY A 118 -47.18 14.35 9.21
CA GLY A 118 -47.90 15.47 8.62
C GLY A 118 -47.61 15.63 7.13
N GLU A 119 -48.69 15.57 6.35
CA GLU A 119 -48.76 15.96 4.94
C GLU A 119 -47.90 15.12 3.97
N GLY A 120 -48.31 13.87 3.74
CA GLY A 120 -47.94 13.13 2.52
C GLY A 120 -47.87 11.62 2.72
N VAL A 121 -48.96 10.92 2.38
CA VAL A 121 -48.98 9.45 2.39
C VAL A 121 -48.09 8.93 1.25
N PHE A 122 -46.87 8.50 1.58
CA PHE A 122 -46.02 7.76 0.65
C PHE A 122 -46.33 6.27 0.75
N SER A 123 -46.98 5.72 -0.27
CA SER A 123 -47.16 4.28 -0.43
C SER A 123 -45.97 3.73 -1.23
N LEU A 124 -45.00 3.12 -0.55
CA LEU A 124 -43.91 2.40 -1.20
C LEU A 124 -44.33 0.92 -1.37
N PHE A 125 -44.98 0.61 -2.50
CA PHE A 125 -45.21 -0.77 -2.91
C PHE A 125 -43.88 -1.39 -3.36
N LEU A 126 -43.33 -2.32 -2.58
CA LEU A 126 -42.35 -3.27 -3.12
C LEU A 126 -43.15 -4.36 -3.88
N TYR A 127 -43.17 -4.28 -5.21
CA TYR A 127 -43.64 -5.37 -6.06
C TYR A 127 -42.60 -6.49 -6.07
N VAL A 128 -43.07 -7.73 -5.91
CA VAL A 128 -42.31 -8.98 -6.15
C VAL A 128 -42.08 -9.16 -7.64
#